data_AF-A0A4V5TT65-F1
#
_entry.id   AF-A0A4V5TT65-F1
#
_cell.length_a   1.000
_cell.length_b   1.000
_cell.length_c   1.000
_cell.angle_alpha   90.00
_cell.angle_beta   90.00
_cell.angle_gamma   90.00
#
_symmetry.space_group_name_H-M   'P 1'
#
loop_
_entity.id
_entity.type
_entity.pdbx_description
1 polymer ?
#
loop_
_entity_poly.entity_id
_entity_poly.type
_entity_poly.pdbx_seq_one_letter_code
_entity_poly.pdbx_strand_id
1 'polypeptide(L)' 'QLALRYILTHPAVSVVIPGAKTEKQAQENANASVRSILSDEEISYIQSI' A
#
# COMPACT_ATOMS: atom_id res chain seq x y z
N GLN A 1 0.79 -1.94 -5.88
CA GLN A 1 2.06 -1.78 -5.14
C GLN A 1 1.90 -2.34 -3.72
N LEU A 2 2.76 -3.26 -3.26
CA LEU A 2 2.66 -3.88 -1.91
C LEU A 2 2.96 -2.88 -0.79
N ALA A 3 4.02 -2.08 -0.95
CA ALA A 3 4.43 -1.07 0.04
C ALA A 3 3.31 -0.06 0.36
N LEU A 4 2.57 0.41 -0.65
CA LEU A 4 1.44 1.33 -0.42
C LEU A 4 0.31 0.67 0.37
N ARG A 5 -0.02 -0.60 0.08
CA ARG A 5 -1.02 -1.36 0.84
C ARG A 5 -0.58 -1.57 2.29
N TYR A 6 0.70 -1.88 2.51
CA TYR A 6 1.26 -2.03 3.86
C TYR A 6 1.09 -0.76 4.69
N ILE A 7 1.47 0.40 4.15
CA ILE A 7 1.33 1.69 4.84
C ILE A 7 -0.15 1.99 5.13
N LEU A 8 -1.04 1.79 4.16
CA LEU A 8 -2.48 2.01 4.30
C LEU A 8 -3.17 1.04 5.27
N THR A 9 -2.54 -0.10 5.61
CA THR A 9 -3.11 -1.06 6.55
C THR A 9 -2.91 -0.61 8.01
N HIS A 10 -2.00 0.33 8.26
CA HIS A 10 -1.77 0.83 9.61
C HIS A 10 -2.91 1.76 10.06
N PRO A 11 -3.54 1.54 11.23
CA PRO A 11 -4.77 2.24 11.63
C PRO A 11 -4.60 3.76 11.82
N ALA A 12 -3.38 4.24 12.09
CA ALA A 12 -3.10 5.67 12.23
C ALA A 12 -2.90 6.41 10.89
N VAL A 13 -2.91 5.70 9.74
CA VAL A 13 -2.70 6.30 8.42
C VAL A 13 -4.05 6.51 7.73
N SER A 14 -4.39 7.77 7.44
CA SER A 14 -5.61 8.12 6.70
C SER A 14 -5.39 8.22 5.18
N VAL A 15 -4.18 8.59 4.75
CA VAL A 15 -3.84 8.81 3.35
C VAL A 15 -2.35 8.58 3.09
N VAL A 16 -2.03 8.09 1.88
CA VAL A 16 -0.66 8.01 1.36
C VAL A 16 -0.57 8.84 0.08
N ILE A 17 0.44 9.69 -0.02
CA ILE A 17 0.68 10.58 -1.18
C ILE A 17 1.98 10.13 -1.86
N PRO A 18 1.93 9.16 -2.79
CA PRO A 18 3.13 8.66 -3.44
C PRO A 18 3.55 9.55 -4.61
N GLY A 19 4.87 9.72 -4.78
CA GLY A 19 5.42 10.33 -5.99
C GLY A 19 5.29 9.41 -7.21
N ALA A 20 5.20 10.01 -8.40
CA ALA A 20 5.23 9.30 -9.68
C ALA A 20 6.01 10.14 -10.70
N LYS A 21 6.85 9.48 -11.51
CA LYS A 21 7.59 10.09 -12.62
C LYS A 21 6.94 9.79 -13.97
N THR A 22 6.01 8.84 -14.02
CA THR A 22 5.28 8.44 -15.23
C THR A 22 3.80 8.23 -14.92
N GLU A 23 2.96 8.35 -15.94
CA GLU A 23 1.51 8.10 -15.85
C GLU A 23 1.21 6.68 -15.35
N LYS A 24 1.97 5.69 -15.83
CA LYS A 24 1.85 4.30 -15.39
C LYS A 24 2.08 4.15 -13.89
N GLN A 25 3.08 4.84 -13.33
CA GLN A 25 3.33 4.82 -11.89
C GLN A 25 2.18 5.45 -11.11
N ALA A 26 1.63 6.57 -11.58
CA ALA A 26 0.46 7.19 -10.95
C ALA A 26 -0.74 6.24 -10.94
N GLN A 27 -1.02 5.56 -12.05
CA GLN A 27 -2.11 4.59 -12.15
C GLN A 27 -1.90 3.37 -11.24
N GLU A 28 -0.69 2.80 -11.21
CA GLU A 28 -0.37 1.67 -10.33
C GLU A 28 -0.44 2.03 -8.84
N ASN A 29 -0.05 3.26 -8.49
CA ASN A 29 -0.16 3.79 -7.14
C ASN A 29 -1.63 3.95 -6.74
N ALA A 30 -2.46 4.55 -7.59
CA ALA A 30 -3.90 4.69 -7.36
C ALA A 30 -4.59 3.32 -7.24
N ASN A 31 -4.23 2.36 -8.10
CA ASN A 31 -4.78 1.00 -8.03
C ASN A 31 -4.40 0.25 -6.74
N ALA A 32 -3.40 0.71 -6.00
CA ALA A 32 -3.03 0.11 -4.72
C ALA A 32 -4.04 0.42 -3.60
N SER A 33 -4.77 1.55 -3.68
CA SER A 33 -5.79 1.92 -2.68
C SER A 33 -7.15 1.25 -2.91
N VAL A 34 -7.42 0.80 -4.14
CA VAL A 34 -8.68 0.09 -4.49
C VAL A 34 -8.66 -1.37 -4.00
N ARG A 35 -7.48 -1.95 -3.81
CA ARG A 35 -7.32 -3.33 -3.33
C ARG A 35 -7.56 -3.40 -1.82
N SER A 36 -8.00 -4.55 -1.34
CA SER A 36 -8.16 -4.80 0.10
C SER A 36 -6.84 -4.53 0.86
N ILE A 37 -6.99 -4.03 2.09
CA ILE A 37 -5.90 -3.97 3.07
C ILE A 37 -5.32 -5.37 3.29
N LEU A 38 -4.07 -5.44 3.76
CA LEU A 38 -3.42 -6.71 4.06
C LEU A 38 -4.08 -7.37 5.28
N SER A 39 -4.14 -8.69 5.30
CA SER A 39 -4.56 -9.45 6.49
C SER A 39 -3.49 -9.39 7.57
N ASP A 40 -3.86 -9.65 8.82
CA ASP A 40 -2.90 -9.72 9.93
C ASP A 40 -1.82 -10.79 9.69
N GLU A 41 -2.16 -11.88 9.00
CA GLU A 41 -1.21 -12.92 8.58
C GLU A 41 -0.20 -12.39 7.55
N GLU A 42 -0.67 -11.67 6.53
CA GLU A 42 0.20 -11.04 5.53
C GLU A 42 1.14 -10.00 6.17
N ILE A 43 0.65 -9.20 7.11
CA ILE A 43 1.45 -8.22 7.85
C ILE A 43 2.50 -8.94 8.72
N SER A 44 2.09 -9.97 9.47
CA SER A 44 2.98 -10.72 10.35
C SER A 44 4.09 -11.40 9.57
N TYR A 45 3.78 -11.95 8.39
CA TYR A 45 4.77 -12.49 7.48
C TYR A 45 5.78 -11.43 7.00
N ILE A 46 5.30 -10.25 6.57
CA ILE A 46 6.16 -9.14 6.13
C ILE A 46 7.07 -8.65 7.27
N GLN A 47 6.61 -8.69 8.52
CA GLN A 47 7.41 -8.29 9.70
C GLN A 47 8.44 -9.35 10.12
N SER A 48 8.30 -10.59 9.64
CA SER A 48 9.19 -11.70 9.97
C SER A 48 10.41 -11.82 9.03
N ILE A 49 10.42 -11.07 7.93
CA ILE A 49 11.51 -10.98 6.94
C ILE A 49 12.33 -9.71 7.13
#